data_AF-C3ZWQ4-F1
#
_entry.id   AF-C3ZWQ4-F1
#
_cell.length_a   1.000
_cell.length_b   1.000
_cell.length_c   1.000
_cell.angle_alpha   90.00
_cell.angle_beta   90.00
_cell.angle_gamma   90.00
#
_symmetry.space_group_name_H-M   'P 1'
#
loop_
_entity.id
_entity.type
_entity.pdbx_description
1 polymer ?
#
loop_
_entity_poly.entity_id
_entity_poly.type
_entity_poly.pdbx_seq_one_letter_code
_entity_poly.pdbx_strand_id
1 'polypeptide(L)' 'CQRWDSQSPHSHPHTPQAHPDAGLEENLCRNPDNKERPWCYTTDPARRWDYCDVMECVGEKTPVK' A
#
# COMPACT_ATOMS: atom_id res chain seq x y z
N CYS A 1 -1.10 2.81 9.49
CA CYS A 1 -0.34 3.20 8.29
C CYS A 1 -0.10 4.70 8.30
N GLN A 2 1.08 5.14 7.86
CA GLN A 2 1.38 6.53 7.50
C GLN A 2 0.58 6.91 6.24
N ARG A 3 0.10 8.15 6.17
CA ARG A 3 -0.60 8.67 4.98
C ARG A 3 0.34 8.75 3.79
N TRP A 4 -0.15 8.45 2.59
CA TRP A 4 0.65 8.48 1.36
C TRP A 4 1.09 9.89 0.93
N ASP A 5 0.42 10.93 1.40
CA ASP A 5 0.85 12.32 1.19
C ASP A 5 1.77 12.84 2.31
N SER A 6 1.96 12.08 3.39
CA SER A 6 2.90 12.41 4.47
C SER A 6 4.30 11.94 4.13
N GLN A 7 5.30 12.73 4.48
CA GLN A 7 6.72 12.38 4.35
C GLN A 7 7.39 12.05 5.70
N SER A 8 6.58 11.86 6.76
CA SER A 8 7.04 11.53 8.12
C SER A 8 6.15 10.43 8.74
N PRO A 9 6.74 9.49 9.51
CA PRO A 9 8.16 9.34 9.83
C PRO A 9 9.04 8.85 8.67
N HIS A 10 8.46 8.30 7.60
CA HIS A 10 9.20 7.73 6.48
C HIS A 10 9.02 8.56 5.22
N SER A 11 10.06 9.27 4.78
CA SER A 11 10.02 9.92 3.45
C SER A 11 10.09 8.88 2.33
N HIS A 12 9.30 9.06 1.27
CA HIS A 12 9.13 8.06 0.21
C HIS A 12 8.65 8.63 -1.14
N PRO A 13 8.89 7.92 -2.26
CA PRO A 13 8.46 8.37 -3.58
C PRO A 13 6.98 8.08 -3.90
N HIS A 14 6.33 7.16 -3.18
CA HIS A 14 4.95 6.75 -3.47
C HIS A 14 3.93 7.76 -2.96
N THR A 15 3.77 8.89 -3.65
CA THR A 15 2.78 9.92 -3.31
C THR A 15 1.64 9.94 -4.32
N PRO A 16 0.45 10.44 -3.95
CA PRO A 16 -0.67 10.62 -4.89
C PRO A 16 -0.29 11.48 -6.10
N GLN A 17 0.64 12.42 -5.92
CA GLN A 17 1.10 13.30 -7.00
C GLN A 17 2.04 12.58 -7.97
N ALA A 18 2.90 11.68 -7.48
CA ALA A 18 3.81 10.89 -8.30
C ALA A 18 3.11 9.69 -8.96
N HIS A 19 2.06 9.16 -8.33
CA HIS A 19 1.31 7.99 -8.78
C HIS A 19 -0.21 8.26 -8.73
N PRO A 20 -0.75 9.13 -9.60
CA PRO A 20 -2.16 9.53 -9.55
C PRO A 20 -3.13 8.36 -9.78
N ASP A 21 -2.73 7.36 -10.56
CA ASP A 21 -3.57 6.20 -10.90
C ASP A 21 -3.47 5.04 -9.89
N ALA A 22 -2.60 5.16 -8.87
CA ALA A 22 -2.37 4.10 -7.89
C ALA A 22 -3.38 4.12 -6.71
N GLY A 23 -4.30 5.09 -6.69
CA GLY A 23 -5.34 5.20 -5.66
C GLY A 23 -4.78 5.35 -4.25
N LEU A 24 -3.67 6.08 -4.09
CA LEU A 24 -2.95 6.27 -2.82
C LEU A 24 -3.70 7.21 -1.85
N GLU A 25 -4.91 6.85 -1.46
CA GLU A 25 -5.79 7.68 -0.63
C GLU A 25 -5.53 7.49 0.87
N GLU A 26 -5.46 8.61 1.60
CA GLU A 26 -5.24 8.66 3.04
C GLU A 26 -4.06 7.77 3.46
N ASN A 27 -4.29 6.82 4.36
CA ASN A 27 -3.35 5.81 4.82
C ASN A 27 -3.80 4.37 4.50
N LEU A 28 -4.60 4.20 3.44
CA LEU A 28 -5.14 2.90 3.08
C LEU A 28 -4.07 1.99 2.49
N CYS A 29 -4.17 0.69 2.73
CA CYS A 29 -3.26 -0.29 2.15
C CYS A 29 -3.38 -0.34 0.62
N ARG A 30 -2.25 -0.24 -0.07
CA ARG A 30 -2.16 -0.23 -1.55
C ARG A 30 -0.97 -1.02 -2.03
N ASN A 31 -0.94 -1.27 -3.34
CA ASN A 31 0.15 -1.99 -3.98
C ASN A 31 0.62 -1.24 -5.24
N PRO A 32 1.25 -0.06 -5.09
CA PRO A 32 1.65 0.77 -6.22
C PRO A 32 2.81 0.19 -7.04
N ASP A 33 3.53 -0.79 -6.50
CA ASP A 33 4.79 -1.31 -7.02
C ASP A 33 4.76 -2.82 -7.32
N ASN A 34 3.57 -3.39 -7.51
CA ASN A 34 3.34 -4.78 -7.89
C ASN A 34 4.00 -5.83 -6.95
N LYS A 35 4.01 -5.56 -5.64
CA LYS A 35 4.38 -6.54 -4.61
C LYS A 35 3.32 -7.65 -4.48
N GLU A 36 3.60 -8.63 -3.62
CA GLU A 36 2.76 -9.80 -3.42
C GLU A 36 1.41 -9.47 -2.77
N ARG A 37 1.37 -8.47 -1.89
CA ARG A 37 0.16 -8.06 -1.15
C ARG A 37 0.10 -6.55 -0.96
N PRO A 38 -1.09 -5.98 -0.73
CA PRO A 38 -1.21 -4.59 -0.31
C PRO A 38 -0.38 -4.32 0.94
N TRP A 39 0.27 -3.16 0.97
CA TRP A 39 1.16 -2.74 2.03
C TRP A 39 0.97 -1.24 2.30
N CYS A 40 1.60 -0.75 3.36
CA CYS A 40 1.66 0.67 3.64
C CYS A 40 2.96 1.03 4.36
N TYR A 41 3.35 2.30 4.31
CA TYR A 41 4.33 2.84 5.26
C TYR A 41 3.73 2.78 6.67
N THR A 42 4.52 2.45 7.68
CA THR A 42 4.01 2.41 9.06
C THR A 42 4.22 3.75 9.76
N THR A 43 3.62 3.95 10.93
CA THR A 43 3.89 5.12 11.77
C THR A 43 5.02 4.86 12.79
N ASP A 44 5.56 3.64 12.82
CA ASP A 44 6.69 3.26 13.67
C ASP A 44 8.01 3.64 12.96
N PRO A 45 8.86 4.50 13.55
CA PRO A 45 10.15 4.86 12.99
C PRO A 45 11.09 3.67 12.78
N ALA A 46 10.96 2.58 13.53
CA ALA A 46 11.77 1.38 13.39
C ALA A 46 11.29 0.46 12.25
N ARG A 47 10.04 0.61 11.80
CA ARG A 47 9.45 -0.23 10.75
C ARG A 47 8.99 0.62 9.58
N ARG A 48 9.82 0.71 8.54
CA ARG A 48 9.54 1.56 7.37
C ARG A 48 8.20 1.27 6.70
N TRP A 49 7.91 0.00 6.44
CA TRP A 49 6.66 -0.44 5.82
C TRP A 49 6.29 -1.84 6.33
N ASP A 50 5.03 -2.21 6.12
CA ASP A 50 4.56 -3.56 6.39
C ASP A 50 3.46 -3.99 5.42
N TYR A 51 3.32 -5.29 5.21
CA TYR A 51 2.16 -5.84 4.52
C TYR A 51 0.93 -5.68 5.38
N CYS A 52 -0.19 -5.39 4.74
CA CYS A 52 -1.47 -5.35 5.40
C CYS A 52 -2.10 -6.74 5.43
N ASP A 53 -2.79 -7.03 6.52
CA ASP A 53 -3.63 -8.22 6.64
C ASP A 53 -4.98 -7.96 5.97
N VAL A 54 -4.99 -8.02 4.64
CA VAL A 54 -6.20 -7.89 3.83
C VAL A 54 -6.71 -9.29 3.54
N MET A 55 -7.94 -9.58 3.96
CA MET A 55 -8.59 -10.84 3.63
C MET A 55 -8.69 -10.99 2.11
N GLU A 56 -8.27 -12.15 1.60
CA GLU A 56 -8.48 -12.49 0.19
C GLU A 56 -9.99 -12.48 -0.09
N CYS A 57 -10.38 -11.89 -1.22
CA CYS A 57 -11.76 -11.95 -1.66
C CYS A 57 -12.17 -13.42 -1.81
N VAL A 58 -13.32 -13.78 -1.26
CA VAL A 58 -13.93 -15.09 -1.49
C VAL A 58 -14.56 -15.06 -2.89
N GLY A 59 -13.71 -15.19 -3.91
CA GLY A 59 -14.07 -15.19 -5.32
C GLY A 59 -13.23 -16.25 -6.04
N GLU A 60 -13.90 -17.12 -6.77
CA GLU A 60 -13.38 -18.35 -7.34
C GLU A 60 -12.02 -18.15 -8.03
N LYS A 61 -11.00 -18.91 -7.62
CA LYS A 61 -9.84 -19.19 -8.46
C LYS A 61 -10.31 -20.04 -9.66
N THR A 62 -11.05 -19.46 -10.58
CA THR A 62 -11.31 -20.10 -11.87
C THR A 62 -9.98 -20.09 -12.62
N PRO A 63 -9.42 -21.26 -13.00
CA PRO A 63 -8.30 -21.30 -13.90
C PRO A 63 -8.76 -20.69 -15.22
N VAL A 64 -8.08 -19.65 -15.67
CA VAL A 64 -8.18 -19.21 -17.07
C VAL A 64 -7.74 -20.40 -17.91
N LYS A 65 -8.69 -21.06 -18.58
CA LYS A 65 -8.43 -22.06 -19.61
C LYS A 65 -7.98 -21.37 -20.90
#